data_AF-A0A1I8G9K8-F1
#
_entry.id   AF-A0A1I8G9K8-F1
#
_cell.length_a   1.000
_cell.length_b   1.000
_cell.length_c   1.000
_cell.angle_alpha   90.00
_cell.angle_beta   90.00
_cell.angle_gamma   90.00
#
_symmetry.space_group_name_H-M   'P 1'
#
loop_
_entity.id
_entity.type
_entity.pdbx_description
1 polymer ?
#
loop_
_entity_poly.entity_id
_entity_poly.type
_entity_poly.pdbx_seq_one_letter_code
_entity_poly.pdbx_strand_id
1 'polypeptide(L)'
;LCEAGSFSVGNAASCSLCPAGTFSGSSGSGECSKCPAGTYVSESGAKGCHNCDLNFALKRRIGMAHCDLCPDSGSTFGTDKCYRKIRMKCDPSFDECEKTIDNDVNTYGVTIHILHAPAGTQEYRSHWQYTLDQVANKVKGFIVWPRKYYDVSSSRNLQITLYDSYKQELTRCYIHTDFVHPYSMHECAASNVKYMKINHSYDERDRREVSLAEFALYAG
;
A
#
# COMPACT_ATOMS: atom_id res chain seq x y z
N LEU A 1 32.20 -6.43 -32.48
CA LEU A 1 32.00 -6.19 -31.04
C LEU A 1 30.53 -5.82 -30.85
N CYS A 2 29.79 -6.51 -29.98
CA CYS A 2 28.39 -6.14 -29.71
C CYS A 2 28.30 -4.99 -28.73
N GLU A 3 27.37 -4.06 -28.96
CA GLU A 3 27.15 -2.95 -28.01
C GLU A 3 26.43 -3.42 -26.74
N ALA A 4 26.47 -2.59 -25.70
CA ALA A 4 25.67 -2.81 -24.50
C ALA A 4 24.19 -2.98 -24.87
N GLY A 5 23.51 -3.91 -24.20
CA GLY A 5 22.18 -4.38 -24.58
C GLY A 5 22.19 -5.55 -25.56
N SER A 6 23.33 -5.92 -26.13
CA SER A 6 23.45 -7.07 -27.04
C SER A 6 24.59 -8.01 -26.64
N PHE A 7 24.55 -9.22 -27.17
CA PHE A 7 25.56 -10.26 -27.00
C PHE A 7 25.84 -11.00 -28.31
N SER A 8 26.99 -11.65 -28.40
CA SER A 8 27.32 -12.59 -29.49
C SER A 8 28.00 -13.83 -28.91
N VAL A 9 27.48 -15.02 -29.19
CA VAL A 9 28.12 -16.27 -28.77
C VAL A 9 29.31 -16.55 -29.70
N GLY A 10 30.53 -16.46 -29.17
CA GLY A 10 31.76 -16.67 -29.93
C GLY A 10 32.01 -15.60 -31.02
N ASN A 11 32.54 -16.01 -32.16
CA ASN A 11 32.82 -15.13 -33.32
C ASN A 11 31.61 -14.94 -34.24
N ALA A 12 30.38 -14.95 -33.70
CA ALA A 12 29.18 -14.77 -34.51
C ALA A 12 29.23 -13.44 -35.29
N ALA A 13 28.83 -13.48 -36.55
CA ALA A 13 28.86 -12.30 -37.44
C ALA A 13 27.82 -11.23 -37.05
N SER A 14 26.83 -11.59 -36.22
CA SER A 14 25.72 -10.73 -35.81
C SER A 14 25.52 -10.73 -34.31
N CYS A 15 25.12 -9.58 -33.78
CA CYS A 15 24.74 -9.41 -32.38
C CYS A 15 23.26 -9.69 -32.16
N SER A 16 22.92 -10.36 -31.06
CA SER A 16 21.55 -10.56 -30.62
C SER A 16 21.26 -9.66 -29.43
N LEU A 17 20.07 -9.05 -29.38
CA LEU A 17 19.64 -8.28 -28.22
C LEU A 17 19.48 -9.19 -27.01
N CYS A 18 19.82 -8.67 -25.83
CA CYS A 18 19.50 -9.35 -24.58
C CYS A 18 17.99 -9.51 -24.47
N PRO A 19 17.46 -10.74 -24.27
CA PRO A 19 16.02 -10.92 -24.09
C PRO A 19 15.54 -10.29 -22.77
N ALA A 20 14.22 -10.06 -22.66
CA ALA A 20 13.60 -9.59 -21.43
C ALA A 20 14.01 -10.44 -20.21
N GLY A 21 14.19 -9.79 -19.08
CA GLY A 21 14.78 -10.37 -17.87
C GLY A 21 16.30 -10.48 -17.88
N THR A 22 16.98 -10.07 -18.95
CA THR A 22 18.45 -10.07 -19.03
C THR A 22 18.97 -8.75 -19.57
N PHE A 23 20.23 -8.43 -19.28
CA PHE A 23 20.88 -7.19 -19.69
C PHE A 23 22.36 -7.42 -20.03
N SER A 24 22.95 -6.47 -20.77
CA SER A 24 24.39 -6.41 -21.01
C SER A 24 24.85 -4.97 -20.79
N GLY A 25 25.57 -4.73 -19.70
CA GLY A 25 26.00 -3.37 -19.31
C GLY A 25 27.22 -2.85 -20.06
N SER A 26 27.97 -3.72 -20.72
CA SER A 26 29.20 -3.41 -21.45
C SER A 26 29.16 -3.94 -22.87
N SER A 27 29.95 -3.32 -23.76
CA SER A 27 30.18 -3.87 -25.10
C SER A 27 31.06 -5.12 -25.05
N GLY A 28 30.95 -5.98 -26.06
CA GLY A 28 31.73 -7.21 -26.20
C GLY A 28 31.24 -8.39 -25.38
N SER A 29 30.06 -8.31 -24.76
CA SER A 29 29.52 -9.42 -23.98
C SER A 29 29.26 -10.66 -24.84
N GLY A 30 29.74 -11.80 -24.36
CA GLY A 30 29.47 -13.12 -24.95
C GLY A 30 28.08 -13.67 -24.60
N GLU A 31 27.47 -13.14 -23.55
CA GLU A 31 26.15 -13.51 -23.05
C GLU A 31 25.49 -12.35 -22.29
N CYS A 32 24.18 -12.45 -22.05
CA CYS A 32 23.45 -11.49 -21.23
C CYS A 32 23.34 -11.96 -19.78
N SER A 33 23.56 -11.03 -18.86
CA SER A 33 23.40 -11.24 -17.43
C SER A 33 21.92 -11.21 -17.05
N LYS A 34 21.46 -12.14 -16.21
CA LYS A 34 20.09 -12.11 -15.70
C LYS A 34 19.90 -10.96 -14.73
N CYS A 35 18.72 -10.33 -14.72
CA CYS A 35 18.40 -9.34 -13.71
C CYS A 35 18.45 -9.93 -12.30
N PRO A 36 19.19 -9.35 -11.35
CA PRO A 36 19.24 -9.85 -9.98
C PRO A 36 17.87 -9.77 -9.30
N ALA A 37 17.66 -10.57 -8.25
CA ALA A 37 16.40 -10.61 -7.52
C ALA A 37 16.02 -9.22 -6.96
N GLY A 38 14.77 -8.82 -7.19
CA GLY A 38 14.28 -7.47 -6.86
C GLY A 38 14.47 -6.45 -7.99
N THR A 39 14.96 -6.89 -9.15
CA THR A 39 15.04 -6.07 -10.35
C THR A 39 14.44 -6.79 -11.56
N TYR A 40 14.03 -6.03 -12.57
CA TYR A 40 13.42 -6.57 -13.77
C TYR A 40 13.81 -5.77 -15.02
N VAL A 41 13.62 -6.36 -16.20
CA VAL A 41 13.56 -5.59 -17.45
C VAL A 41 12.60 -6.23 -18.45
N SER A 42 11.59 -5.48 -18.88
CA SER A 42 10.52 -6.00 -19.73
C SER A 42 10.87 -6.05 -21.21
N GLU A 43 11.84 -5.24 -21.63
CA GLU A 43 12.21 -5.08 -23.03
C GLU A 43 13.51 -5.81 -23.35
N SER A 44 13.66 -6.22 -24.61
CA SER A 44 14.93 -6.70 -25.13
C SER A 44 15.90 -5.54 -25.35
N GLY A 45 17.21 -5.81 -25.34
CA GLY A 45 18.21 -4.78 -25.60
C GLY A 45 18.65 -4.02 -24.35
N ALA A 46 18.30 -4.53 -23.17
CA ALA A 46 18.52 -3.83 -21.90
C ALA A 46 20.00 -3.67 -21.54
N LYS A 47 20.37 -2.46 -21.12
CA LYS A 47 21.73 -2.15 -20.60
C LYS A 47 21.82 -2.29 -19.08
N GLY A 48 20.69 -2.45 -18.41
CA GLY A 48 20.57 -2.60 -16.97
C GLY A 48 19.15 -3.01 -16.59
N CYS A 49 18.93 -3.28 -15.31
CA CYS A 49 17.62 -3.66 -14.78
C CYS A 49 17.01 -2.53 -13.95
N HIS A 50 15.69 -2.49 -13.90
CA HIS A 50 14.90 -1.57 -13.09
C HIS A 50 14.58 -2.20 -11.73
N ASN A 51 14.51 -1.40 -10.67
CA ASN A 51 14.12 -1.90 -9.35
C ASN A 51 12.62 -2.21 -9.30
N CYS A 52 12.27 -3.30 -8.61
CA CYS A 52 10.89 -3.54 -8.20
C CYS A 52 10.51 -2.64 -7.02
N ASP A 53 9.25 -2.22 -6.97
CA ASP A 53 8.69 -1.64 -5.76
C ASP A 53 8.46 -2.76 -4.74
N LEU A 54 9.40 -2.91 -3.81
CA LEU A 54 9.37 -3.94 -2.77
C LEU A 54 8.27 -3.71 -1.72
N ASN A 55 7.42 -2.69 -1.87
CA ASN A 55 6.18 -2.59 -1.09
C ASN A 55 5.04 -3.42 -1.67
N PHE A 56 5.10 -3.75 -2.96
CA PHE A 56 4.05 -4.50 -3.66
C PHE A 56 4.57 -5.79 -4.32
N ALA A 57 5.88 -5.95 -4.47
CA ALA A 57 6.49 -7.06 -5.17
C ALA A 57 7.43 -7.89 -4.30
N LEU A 58 7.42 -9.21 -4.53
CA LEU A 58 8.31 -10.17 -3.89
C LEU A 58 9.71 -10.17 -4.53
N LYS A 59 10.76 -10.21 -3.71
CA LYS A 59 12.17 -10.31 -4.14
C LYS A 59 12.60 -11.76 -4.38
N ARG A 60 11.93 -12.49 -5.29
CA ARG A 60 12.10 -13.96 -5.35
C ARG A 60 12.79 -14.51 -6.58
N ARG A 61 12.67 -13.89 -7.77
CA ARG A 61 13.19 -14.47 -9.02
C ARG A 61 14.38 -13.70 -9.57
N ILE A 62 15.34 -14.43 -10.12
CA ILE A 62 16.42 -13.88 -10.96
C ILE A 62 15.95 -13.97 -12.41
N GLY A 63 16.26 -12.97 -13.22
CA GLY A 63 15.91 -12.93 -14.63
C GLY A 63 14.48 -12.46 -14.88
N MET A 64 13.95 -11.57 -14.04
CA MET A 64 12.55 -11.16 -14.12
C MET A 64 12.30 -10.21 -15.29
N ALA A 65 11.35 -10.54 -16.15
CA ALA A 65 10.82 -9.59 -17.14
C ALA A 65 9.86 -8.57 -16.51
N HIS A 66 9.21 -8.95 -15.41
CA HIS A 66 8.31 -8.11 -14.62
C HIS A 66 8.40 -8.49 -13.15
N CYS A 67 8.10 -7.54 -12.25
CA CYS A 67 8.04 -7.78 -10.81
C CYS A 67 6.92 -8.77 -10.43
N ASP A 68 7.19 -9.64 -9.45
CA ASP A 68 6.23 -10.58 -8.89
C ASP A 68 5.35 -9.84 -7.89
N LEU A 69 4.29 -9.20 -8.39
CA LEU A 69 3.34 -8.48 -7.57
C LEU A 69 2.60 -9.43 -6.62
N CYS A 70 2.23 -8.94 -5.45
CA CYS A 70 1.39 -9.67 -4.54
C CYS A 70 0.00 -9.93 -5.15
N PRO A 71 -0.57 -11.12 -4.93
CA PRO A 71 -1.93 -11.43 -5.39
C PRO A 71 -2.96 -10.53 -4.71
N ASP A 72 -4.11 -10.33 -5.35
CA ASP A 72 -5.24 -9.54 -4.86
C ASP A 72 -4.88 -8.10 -4.45
N SER A 73 -3.90 -7.50 -5.13
CA SER A 73 -3.33 -6.19 -4.77
C SER A 73 -2.82 -6.14 -3.33
N GLY A 74 -2.33 -7.28 -2.84
CA GLY A 74 -1.63 -7.36 -1.57
C GLY A 74 -0.33 -6.56 -1.58
N SER A 75 0.36 -6.57 -0.46
CA SER A 75 1.58 -5.78 -0.30
C SER A 75 2.62 -6.60 0.46
N THR A 76 3.88 -6.43 0.09
CA THR A 76 5.01 -7.04 0.79
C THR A 76 5.50 -6.23 1.96
N PHE A 77 5.27 -4.90 1.94
CA PHE A 77 5.74 -3.97 2.97
C PHE A 77 7.25 -4.00 3.17
N GLY A 78 8.01 -4.17 2.09
CA GLY A 78 9.46 -4.37 2.14
C GLY A 78 9.88 -5.73 2.70
N THR A 79 8.94 -6.58 3.11
CA THR A 79 9.21 -7.94 3.58
C THR A 79 9.26 -8.93 2.41
N ASP A 80 9.64 -10.17 2.71
CA ASP A 80 9.65 -11.29 1.77
C ASP A 80 8.31 -12.04 1.68
N LYS A 81 7.26 -11.54 2.32
CA LYS A 81 5.91 -12.13 2.38
C LYS A 81 4.87 -11.16 1.85
N CYS A 82 3.88 -11.69 1.15
CA CYS A 82 2.69 -10.92 0.76
C CYS A 82 1.64 -10.94 1.86
N TYR A 83 1.11 -9.77 2.15
CA TYR A 83 -0.03 -9.56 3.01
C TYR A 83 -1.24 -9.21 2.16
N ARG A 84 -2.38 -9.81 2.46
CA ARG A 84 -3.61 -9.64 1.68
C ARG A 84 -4.38 -8.42 2.18
N LYS A 85 -4.78 -7.50 1.28
CA LYS A 85 -5.73 -6.43 1.59
C LYS A 85 -7.07 -7.05 1.99
N ILE A 86 -7.62 -6.65 3.13
CA ILE A 86 -8.93 -7.10 3.59
C ILE A 86 -9.97 -6.15 2.99
N ARG A 87 -10.92 -6.71 2.23
CA ARG A 87 -12.02 -5.94 1.65
C ARG A 87 -13.02 -5.52 2.73
N MET A 88 -13.44 -4.27 2.63
CA MET A 88 -14.42 -3.66 3.52
C MET A 88 -15.26 -2.66 2.74
N LYS A 89 -16.38 -2.29 3.33
CA LYS A 89 -17.30 -1.26 2.83
C LYS A 89 -17.59 -0.26 3.93
N CYS A 90 -17.91 0.96 3.56
CA CYS A 90 -18.39 1.97 4.50
C CYS A 90 -19.74 1.61 5.10
N ASP A 91 -19.93 1.95 6.37
CA ASP A 91 -21.16 1.70 7.13
C ASP A 91 -21.43 2.85 8.13
N PRO A 92 -22.28 3.83 7.78
CA PRO A 92 -23.04 3.94 6.53
C PRO A 92 -22.16 4.29 5.33
N SER A 93 -22.65 4.01 4.11
CA SER A 93 -22.02 4.43 2.86
C SER A 93 -22.32 5.92 2.58
N PHE A 94 -21.26 6.70 2.37
CA PHE A 94 -21.33 8.10 1.95
C PHE A 94 -20.04 8.50 1.23
N ASP A 95 -20.13 9.49 0.35
CA ASP A 95 -19.05 9.91 -0.57
C ASP A 95 -17.69 10.08 0.14
N GLU A 96 -17.67 10.81 1.25
CA GLU A 96 -16.44 11.06 2.03
C GLU A 96 -15.89 9.82 2.75
N CYS A 97 -16.66 8.76 2.95
CA CYS A 97 -16.12 7.48 3.41
C CYS A 97 -15.64 6.63 2.24
N GLU A 98 -16.41 6.56 1.14
CA GLU A 98 -16.05 5.73 -0.02
C GLU A 98 -14.69 6.14 -0.59
N LYS A 99 -14.41 7.46 -0.64
CA LYS A 99 -13.09 7.99 -1.04
C LYS A 99 -11.91 7.50 -0.20
N THR A 100 -12.13 6.94 0.99
CA THR A 100 -11.05 6.42 1.84
C THR A 100 -10.72 4.96 1.58
N ILE A 101 -11.48 4.28 0.72
CA ILE A 101 -11.32 2.87 0.39
C ILE A 101 -11.54 2.61 -1.13
N ASP A 102 -11.47 3.65 -1.95
CA ASP A 102 -11.72 3.60 -3.40
C ASP A 102 -10.47 3.16 -4.19
N ASN A 103 -9.35 2.95 -3.51
CA ASN A 103 -8.07 2.57 -4.10
C ASN A 103 -7.49 3.68 -5.00
N ASP A 104 -7.80 4.95 -4.73
CA ASP A 104 -7.19 6.11 -5.37
C ASP A 104 -6.59 7.07 -4.33
N VAL A 105 -5.25 7.09 -4.26
CA VAL A 105 -4.52 7.99 -3.33
C VAL A 105 -4.61 9.48 -3.69
N ASN A 106 -5.28 9.83 -4.79
CA ASN A 106 -5.49 11.23 -5.21
C ASN A 106 -6.88 11.76 -4.83
N THR A 107 -7.83 10.89 -4.51
CA THR A 107 -9.08 11.27 -3.82
C THR A 107 -8.83 11.27 -2.31
N TYR A 108 -9.75 11.85 -1.55
CA TYR A 108 -9.68 11.82 -0.09
C TYR A 108 -11.06 12.03 0.52
N GLY A 109 -11.28 11.37 1.64
CA GLY A 109 -12.42 11.59 2.52
C GLY A 109 -12.15 12.63 3.59
N VAL A 110 -13.19 13.31 4.05
CA VAL A 110 -13.15 14.27 5.18
C VAL A 110 -14.21 13.95 6.22
N THR A 111 -13.82 13.98 7.50
CA THR A 111 -14.74 13.96 8.65
C THR A 111 -14.48 15.16 9.56
N ILE A 112 -15.47 15.52 10.38
CA ILE A 112 -15.36 16.62 11.34
C ILE A 112 -15.01 16.06 12.71
N HIS A 113 -14.01 16.61 13.39
CA HIS A 113 -13.67 16.18 14.74
C HIS A 113 -14.88 16.36 15.68
N ILE A 114 -15.17 15.36 16.53
CA ILE A 114 -16.38 15.33 17.36
C ILE A 114 -16.52 16.55 18.28
N LEU A 115 -15.40 17.08 18.81
CA LEU A 115 -15.40 18.28 19.66
C LEU A 115 -15.71 19.57 18.90
N HIS A 116 -15.57 19.58 17.57
CA HIS A 116 -15.82 20.73 16.70
C HIS A 116 -17.05 20.52 15.79
N ALA A 117 -17.76 19.41 15.96
CA ALA A 117 -18.97 19.11 15.21
C ALA A 117 -20.13 20.02 15.70
N PRO A 118 -20.78 20.78 14.81
CA PRO A 118 -21.96 21.55 15.16
C PRO A 118 -23.06 20.67 15.79
N ALA A 119 -23.84 21.24 16.70
CA ALA A 119 -25.00 20.55 17.27
C ALA A 119 -25.93 20.05 16.14
N GLY A 120 -26.33 18.78 16.21
CA GLY A 120 -27.14 18.13 15.17
C GLY A 120 -26.34 17.49 14.02
N THR A 121 -25.01 17.58 14.03
CA THR A 121 -24.18 16.79 13.10
C THR A 121 -24.43 15.31 13.35
N GLN A 122 -24.73 14.57 12.28
CA GLN A 122 -24.92 13.13 12.38
C GLN A 122 -23.63 12.45 12.83
N GLU A 123 -23.72 11.51 13.78
CA GLU A 123 -22.57 10.88 14.42
C GLU A 123 -21.60 10.28 13.39
N TYR A 124 -22.10 9.65 12.34
CA TYR A 124 -21.29 9.04 11.28
C TYR A 124 -20.47 10.02 10.44
N ARG A 125 -20.69 11.34 10.57
CA ARG A 125 -19.86 12.38 9.92
C ARG A 125 -18.66 12.80 10.77
N SER A 126 -18.56 12.27 12.00
CA SER A 126 -17.46 12.59 12.91
C SER A 126 -16.35 11.54 12.97
N HIS A 127 -16.52 10.45 12.23
CA HIS A 127 -15.64 9.29 12.22
C HIS A 127 -15.88 8.51 10.93
N TRP A 128 -14.96 7.61 10.58
CA TRP A 128 -15.22 6.62 9.54
C TRP A 128 -15.52 5.26 10.16
N GLN A 129 -16.53 4.58 9.64
CA GLN A 129 -16.90 3.24 10.09
C GLN A 129 -17.04 2.31 8.89
N TYR A 130 -16.56 1.08 9.08
CA TYR A 130 -16.45 0.10 8.03
C TYR A 130 -16.95 -1.26 8.51
N THR A 131 -17.56 -2.00 7.59
CA THR A 131 -17.89 -3.41 7.76
C THR A 131 -17.00 -4.21 6.81
N LEU A 132 -16.30 -5.21 7.34
CA LEU A 132 -15.53 -6.13 6.52
C LEU A 132 -16.49 -7.03 5.74
N ASP A 133 -16.16 -7.36 4.49
CA ASP A 133 -16.99 -8.24 3.65
C ASP A 133 -17.20 -9.60 4.33
N GLN A 134 -16.14 -10.13 4.93
CA GLN A 134 -16.11 -11.39 5.68
C GLN A 134 -15.45 -11.18 7.04
N VAL A 135 -15.75 -12.04 8.00
CA VAL A 135 -15.04 -12.03 9.30
C VAL A 135 -13.57 -12.33 9.06
N ALA A 136 -12.69 -11.41 9.45
CA ALA A 136 -11.26 -11.58 9.35
C ALA A 136 -10.71 -12.23 10.63
N ASN A 137 -10.34 -13.50 10.52
CA ASN A 137 -9.76 -14.26 11.63
C ASN A 137 -8.31 -13.87 11.95
N LYS A 138 -7.68 -13.04 11.12
CA LYS A 138 -6.30 -12.61 11.29
C LYS A 138 -6.07 -11.26 10.62
N VAL A 139 -6.40 -10.19 11.32
CA VAL A 139 -5.93 -8.84 11.00
C VAL A 139 -4.53 -8.70 11.61
N LYS A 140 -3.55 -8.27 10.82
CA LYS A 140 -2.19 -8.00 11.30
C LYS A 140 -1.99 -6.52 11.60
N GLY A 141 -2.59 -5.66 10.77
CA GLY A 141 -2.51 -4.23 10.95
C GLY A 141 -3.18 -3.48 9.82
N PHE A 142 -2.74 -2.25 9.61
CA PHE A 142 -3.31 -1.37 8.61
C PHE A 142 -2.29 -0.42 7.99
N ILE A 143 -2.71 0.19 6.88
CA ILE A 143 -1.95 1.17 6.12
C ILE A 143 -2.83 2.39 5.94
N VAL A 144 -2.21 3.56 6.05
CA VAL A 144 -2.88 4.86 5.93
C VAL A 144 -2.12 5.71 4.93
N TRP A 145 -2.82 6.24 3.93
CA TRP A 145 -2.30 7.26 3.03
C TRP A 145 -2.88 8.61 3.43
N PRO A 146 -2.06 9.60 3.77
CA PRO A 146 -2.54 10.95 4.02
C PRO A 146 -2.95 11.61 2.70
N ARG A 147 -3.74 12.68 2.81
CA ARG A 147 -4.02 13.57 1.68
C ARG A 147 -2.72 14.14 1.11
N LYS A 148 -2.49 13.92 -0.19
CA LYS A 148 -1.30 14.34 -0.92
C LYS A 148 -1.19 15.88 -0.99
N TYR A 149 0.02 16.42 -0.78
CA TYR A 149 0.35 17.86 -0.93
C TYR A 149 -0.29 18.84 0.07
N TYR A 150 -0.95 18.37 1.13
CA TYR A 150 -1.59 19.22 2.14
C TYR A 150 -1.05 18.98 3.55
N ASP A 151 -1.49 19.80 4.51
CA ASP A 151 -1.21 19.63 5.93
C ASP A 151 -1.71 18.27 6.43
N VAL A 152 -0.81 17.28 6.39
CA VAL A 152 -1.01 15.91 6.86
C VAL A 152 -1.24 15.83 8.37
N SER A 153 -1.09 16.93 9.09
CA SER A 153 -1.26 16.94 10.54
C SER A 153 -2.62 16.42 11.00
N SER A 154 -3.68 16.67 10.23
CA SER A 154 -5.03 16.22 10.59
C SER A 154 -5.17 14.70 10.70
N SER A 155 -4.31 13.94 10.02
CA SER A 155 -4.28 12.47 10.07
C SER A 155 -3.13 11.90 10.90
N ARG A 156 -2.45 12.74 11.70
CA ARG A 156 -1.30 12.29 12.51
C ARG A 156 -1.66 11.34 13.63
N ASN A 157 -2.78 11.65 14.28
CA ASN A 157 -3.20 11.01 15.52
C ASN A 157 -4.60 10.43 15.33
N LEU A 158 -4.63 9.16 14.93
CA LEU A 158 -5.88 8.44 14.68
C LEU A 158 -5.99 7.27 15.67
N GLN A 159 -7.19 7.05 16.18
CA GLN A 159 -7.55 5.88 16.95
C GLN A 159 -8.34 4.92 16.08
N ILE A 160 -7.81 3.71 15.89
CA ILE A 160 -8.48 2.64 15.19
C ILE A 160 -9.01 1.64 16.20
N THR A 161 -10.29 1.32 16.10
CA THR A 161 -10.94 0.33 16.97
C THR A 161 -11.52 -0.78 16.12
N LEU A 162 -11.17 -2.03 16.44
CA LEU A 162 -11.66 -3.22 15.76
C LEU A 162 -12.71 -3.90 16.64
N TYR A 163 -13.78 -4.40 16.01
CA TYR A 163 -14.90 -5.04 16.70
C TYR A 163 -15.25 -6.38 16.08
N ASP A 164 -15.80 -7.27 16.90
CA ASP A 164 -16.33 -8.54 16.45
C ASP A 164 -17.75 -8.41 15.84
N SER A 165 -18.33 -9.54 15.44
CA SER A 165 -19.70 -9.58 14.88
C SER A 165 -20.79 -9.13 15.84
N TYR A 166 -20.52 -9.07 17.15
CA TYR A 166 -21.44 -8.62 18.19
C TYR A 166 -21.19 -7.16 18.60
N LYS A 167 -20.35 -6.44 17.85
CA LYS A 167 -19.92 -5.06 18.14
C LYS A 167 -19.17 -4.93 19.47
N GLN A 168 -18.60 -6.01 19.98
CA GLN A 168 -17.69 -5.97 21.12
C GLN A 168 -16.31 -5.53 20.65
N GLU A 169 -15.70 -4.60 21.39
CA GLU A 169 -14.36 -4.11 21.08
C GLU A 169 -13.34 -5.24 21.28
N LEU A 170 -12.58 -5.53 20.22
CA LEU A 170 -11.52 -6.53 20.21
C LEU A 170 -10.16 -5.91 20.55
N THR A 171 -9.88 -4.76 19.93
CA THR A 171 -8.63 -4.03 20.16
C THR A 171 -8.78 -2.58 19.74
N ARG A 172 -7.90 -1.75 20.29
CA ARG A 172 -7.79 -0.34 20.00
C ARG A 172 -6.33 0.02 19.80
N CYS A 173 -6.04 0.65 18.67
CA CYS A 173 -4.71 0.96 18.22
C CYS A 173 -4.61 2.46 17.96
N TYR A 174 -3.44 3.03 18.24
CA TYR A 174 -3.17 4.44 18.03
C TYR A 174 -2.13 4.59 16.93
N ILE A 175 -2.44 5.50 16.02
CA ILE A 175 -1.56 5.90 14.93
C ILE A 175 -0.83 7.14 15.40
N HIS A 176 0.49 7.11 15.28
CA HIS A 176 1.31 8.30 15.24
C HIS A 176 2.11 8.27 13.94
N THR A 177 1.68 9.05 12.95
CA THR A 177 2.37 9.07 11.65
C THR A 177 3.42 10.17 11.61
N ASP A 178 4.68 9.78 11.42
CA ASP A 178 5.74 10.67 10.96
C ASP A 178 5.80 10.57 9.42
N PHE A 179 5.21 11.55 8.72
CA PHE A 179 5.05 11.51 7.26
C PHE A 179 6.34 11.81 6.48
N VAL A 180 7.37 10.99 6.70
CA VAL A 180 8.57 10.93 5.85
C VAL A 180 8.27 10.17 4.54
N HIS A 181 7.22 9.34 4.54
CA HIS A 181 6.82 8.46 3.45
C HIS A 181 5.41 8.80 2.94
N PRO A 182 5.05 8.42 1.69
CA PRO A 182 3.74 8.67 1.11
C PRO A 182 2.59 7.90 1.79
N TYR A 183 2.89 7.01 2.73
CA TYR A 183 1.95 6.28 3.57
C TYR A 183 2.61 5.94 4.92
N SER A 184 1.78 5.52 5.87
CA SER A 184 2.23 4.97 7.16
C SER A 184 1.63 3.60 7.41
N MET A 185 2.38 2.77 8.10
CA MET A 185 2.04 1.39 8.39
C MET A 185 2.10 1.15 9.89
N HIS A 186 1.10 0.45 10.42
CA HIS A 186 1.04 0.14 11.83
C HIS A 186 0.54 -1.27 12.06
N GLU A 187 1.12 -1.93 13.06
CA GLU A 187 0.62 -3.20 13.55
C GLU A 187 -0.57 -2.96 14.47
N CYS A 188 -1.61 -3.77 14.28
CA CYS A 188 -2.84 -3.73 15.04
C CYS A 188 -3.51 -5.09 14.90
N ALA A 189 -2.97 -6.06 15.63
CA ALA A 189 -3.36 -7.44 15.47
C ALA A 189 -4.67 -7.74 16.19
N ALA A 190 -5.59 -8.41 15.50
CA ALA A 190 -6.82 -8.92 16.07
C ALA A 190 -7.35 -10.11 15.26
N SER A 191 -8.17 -10.93 15.91
CA SER A 191 -8.86 -12.07 15.30
C SER A 191 -10.37 -11.88 15.44
N ASN A 192 -11.16 -12.55 14.59
CA ASN A 192 -12.63 -12.48 14.56
C ASN A 192 -13.18 -11.06 14.28
N VAL A 193 -12.47 -10.26 13.51
CA VAL A 193 -12.85 -8.86 13.23
C VAL A 193 -13.97 -8.83 12.18
N LYS A 194 -15.06 -8.09 12.46
CA LYS A 194 -16.15 -7.83 11.51
C LYS A 194 -16.34 -6.35 11.21
N TYR A 195 -16.07 -5.48 12.18
CA TYR A 195 -16.23 -4.03 12.00
C TYR A 195 -14.97 -3.28 12.43
N MET A 196 -14.81 -2.08 11.88
CA MET A 196 -13.75 -1.15 12.22
C MET A 196 -14.31 0.26 12.32
N LYS A 197 -13.78 1.03 13.26
CA LYS A 197 -14.02 2.46 13.40
C LYS A 197 -12.69 3.20 13.44
N ILE A 198 -12.56 4.27 12.67
CA ILE A 198 -11.46 5.22 12.75
C ILE A 198 -12.01 6.48 13.40
N ASN A 199 -11.53 6.75 14.60
CA ASN A 199 -11.78 7.98 15.35
C ASN A 199 -10.53 8.84 15.35
N HIS A 200 -10.71 10.12 15.69
CA HIS A 200 -9.61 11.04 15.92
C HIS A 200 -9.13 10.90 17.36
N SER A 201 -7.82 10.81 17.57
CA SER A 201 -7.25 10.72 18.92
C SER A 201 -6.65 12.07 19.31
N TYR A 202 -7.27 12.73 20.28
CA TYR A 202 -6.83 13.95 20.99
C TYR A 202 -7.14 15.34 20.39
N ASP A 203 -7.26 16.26 21.36
CA ASP A 203 -7.61 17.68 21.32
C ASP A 203 -6.66 18.51 20.44
N GLU A 204 -6.73 18.32 19.12
CA GLU A 204 -6.16 19.27 18.17
C GLU A 204 -7.08 20.49 18.06
N ARG A 205 -7.10 21.34 19.11
CA ARG A 205 -7.97 22.53 19.30
C ARG A 205 -8.13 23.45 18.09
N ASP A 206 -7.25 23.34 17.09
CA ASP A 206 -7.20 24.19 15.92
C ASP A 206 -7.74 23.52 14.64
N ARG A 207 -7.98 22.20 14.64
CA ARG A 207 -8.39 21.45 13.43
C ARG A 207 -9.79 20.87 13.53
N ARG A 208 -10.68 21.45 12.72
CA ARG A 208 -12.07 21.03 12.58
C ARG A 208 -12.23 19.79 11.69
N GLU A 209 -11.36 19.62 10.69
CA GLU A 209 -11.49 18.61 9.65
C GLU A 209 -10.32 17.64 9.68
N VAL A 210 -10.63 16.37 9.48
CA VAL A 210 -9.64 15.32 9.31
C VAL A 210 -9.84 14.64 7.98
N SER A 211 -8.74 14.54 7.24
CA SER A 211 -8.73 13.99 5.89
C SER A 211 -7.81 12.78 5.76
N LEU A 212 -8.28 11.80 5.01
CA LEU A 212 -7.53 10.60 4.64
C LEU A 212 -7.69 10.35 3.14
N ALA A 213 -6.58 10.05 2.46
CA ALA A 213 -6.63 9.66 1.06
C ALA A 213 -7.11 8.21 0.93
N GLU A 214 -6.46 7.27 1.61
CA GLU A 214 -6.81 5.86 1.52
C GLU A 214 -6.48 5.15 2.84
N PHE A 215 -7.25 4.11 3.15
CA PHE A 215 -7.06 3.23 4.28
C PHE A 215 -7.19 1.76 3.86
N ALA A 216 -6.36 0.89 4.42
CA ALA A 216 -6.48 -0.55 4.21
C ALA A 216 -6.13 -1.37 5.46
N LEU A 217 -6.95 -2.37 5.79
CA LEU A 217 -6.57 -3.45 6.70
C LEU A 217 -5.80 -4.52 5.91
N TYR A 218 -4.82 -5.17 6.54
CA TYR A 218 -4.13 -6.31 5.95
C TYR A 218 -4.08 -7.53 6.88
N ALA A 219 -4.16 -8.71 6.26
CA ALA A 219 -3.99 -10.01 6.91
C ALA A 219 -2.61 -10.59 6.56
N GLY A 220 -2.03 -11.36 7.50
CA GLY A 220 -0.80 -12.11 7.28
C GLY A 220 -0.94 -13.60 7.50
#